data_AF-A0A3C0XN08-F1
#
_entry.id   AF-A0A3C0XN08-F1
#
_cell.length_a   1.000
_cell.length_b   1.000
_cell.length_c   1.000
_cell.angle_alpha   90.00
_cell.angle_beta   90.00
_cell.angle_gamma   90.00
#
_symmetry.space_group_name_H-M   'P 1'
#
loop_
_entity.id
_entity.type
_entity.pdbx_description
1 polymer ?
#
loop_
_entity_poly.entity_id
_entity_poly.type
_entity_poly.pdbx_seq_one_letter_code
_entity_poly.pdbx_strand_id
1 'polypeptide(L)' 'METYFAGEFAHALDEKGRLAVPAKFRARFKEGAVVTRWMNECLAVFPTSEW' A
#
# COMPACT_ATOMS: atom_id res chain seq x y z
N MET A 1 -15.28 1.38 -10.86
CA MET A 1 -14.12 1.03 -10.00
C MET A 1 -13.33 2.32 -9.80
N GLU A 2 -13.01 2.68 -8.56
CA GLU A 2 -12.17 3.86 -8.30
C GLU A 2 -10.79 3.64 -8.92
N THR A 3 -10.37 4.55 -9.79
CA THR A 3 -9.12 4.44 -10.57
C THR A 3 -7.88 4.89 -9.79
N TYR A 4 -8.05 5.51 -8.62
CA TYR A 4 -6.97 6.10 -7.83
C TYR A 4 -7.02 5.65 -6.37
N PHE A 5 -5.90 5.77 -5.66
CA PHE A 5 -5.83 5.54 -4.21
C PHE A 5 -6.10 6.88 -3.49
N ALA A 6 -7.11 6.93 -2.62
CA ALA A 6 -7.41 8.12 -1.84
C ALA A 6 -7.89 7.80 -0.43
N GLY A 7 -7.58 8.72 0.49
CA GLY A 7 -7.90 8.64 1.90
C GLY A 7 -6.66 8.41 2.76
N GLU A 8 -6.80 8.75 4.04
CA GLU A 8 -5.74 8.64 5.04
C GLU A 8 -6.13 7.60 6.09
N PHE A 9 -5.17 6.78 6.48
CA PHE A 9 -5.39 5.65 7.38
C PHE A 9 -4.24 5.58 8.38
N ALA A 10 -4.55 5.76 9.66
CA ALA A 10 -3.58 5.57 10.73
C ALA A 10 -3.47 4.07 11.06
N HIS A 11 -2.27 3.52 10.94
CA HIS A 11 -1.97 2.14 11.28
C HIS A 11 -0.68 2.07 12.08
N ALA A 12 -0.68 1.23 13.13
CA ALA A 12 0.56 0.80 13.77
C ALA A 12 1.20 -0.34 12.98
N LEU A 13 2.53 -0.40 13.00
CA LEU A 13 3.24 -1.60 12.60
C LEU A 13 3.08 -2.66 13.68
N ASP A 14 2.95 -3.91 13.27
CA ASP A 14 3.04 -5.02 14.21
C ASP A 14 4.49 -5.31 14.61
N GLU A 15 4.68 -6.25 15.54
CA GLU A 15 6.00 -6.65 16.06
C GLU A 15 6.96 -7.16 14.99
N LYS A 16 6.46 -7.53 13.81
CA LYS A 16 7.25 -8.01 12.66
C LYS A 16 7.47 -6.92 11.62
N GLY A 17 7.10 -5.68 11.91
CA GLY A 17 7.21 -4.55 10.99
C GLY A 17 6.22 -4.61 9.83
N ARG A 18 5.11 -5.34 9.95
CA ARG A 18 4.08 -5.40 8.90
C ARG A 18 3.05 -4.31 9.09
N LEU A 19 2.59 -3.73 7.99
CA LEU A 19 1.47 -2.80 7.93
C LEU A 19 0.25 -3.48 7.30
N ALA A 20 -0.91 -3.40 7.95
CA ALA A 20 -2.14 -3.94 7.40
C ALA A 20 -2.73 -2.97 6.36
N VAL A 21 -2.80 -3.40 5.09
CA VAL A 21 -3.44 -2.61 4.03
C VAL A 21 -4.93 -2.42 4.33
N PRO A 22 -5.47 -1.18 4.23
CA PRO A 22 -6.89 -0.91 4.41
C PRO A 22 -7.77 -1.81 3.54
N ALA A 23 -8.86 -2.33 4.10
CA ALA A 23 -9.68 -3.38 3.48
C ALA A 23 -10.14 -3.02 2.06
N LYS A 24 -10.51 -1.76 1.81
CA LYS A 24 -10.96 -1.27 0.51
C LYS A 24 -9.91 -1.38 -0.61
N PHE A 25 -8.63 -1.47 -0.28
CA PHE A 25 -7.54 -1.55 -1.25
C PHE A 25 -6.98 -2.97 -1.45
N ARG A 26 -7.30 -3.92 -0.57
CA ARG A 26 -6.70 -5.28 -0.61
C ARG A 26 -6.91 -5.99 -1.95
N ALA A 27 -8.06 -5.81 -2.59
CA ALA A 27 -8.34 -6.42 -3.88
C ALA A 27 -7.41 -5.92 -5.01
N ARG A 28 -6.88 -4.69 -4.91
CA ARG A 28 -5.98 -4.10 -5.91
C ARG A 28 -4.55 -4.66 -5.83
N PHE A 29 -4.17 -5.22 -4.68
CA PHE A 29 -2.86 -5.82 -4.46
C PHE A 29 -2.90 -7.36 -4.45
N LYS A 30 -4.01 -7.97 -4.88
CA LYS A 30 -4.20 -9.43 -4.82
C LYS A 30 -3.16 -10.22 -5.62
N GLU A 31 -2.73 -9.66 -6.74
CA GLU A 31 -1.76 -10.28 -7.65
C GLU A 31 -0.30 -10.00 -7.25
N GLY A 32 -0.11 -9.11 -6.28
CA GLY A 32 1.20 -8.67 -5.81
C GLY A 32 1.25 -7.17 -5.57
N ALA A 33 2.32 -6.76 -4.89
CA ALA A 33 2.65 -5.36 -4.68
C ALA A 33 4.16 -5.16 -4.77
N VAL A 34 4.57 -4.01 -5.29
CA VAL A 34 5.95 -3.54 -5.25
C VAL A 34 6.03 -2.42 -4.23
N VAL A 35 6.98 -2.53 -3.30
CA VAL A 35 7.29 -1.49 -2.31
C VAL A 35 8.63 -0.86 -2.68
N THR A 36 8.67 0.46 -2.76
CA THR A 36 9.89 1.21 -3.09
C THR A 36 10.07 2.42 -2.19
N ARG A 37 11.31 2.93 -2.13
CA ARG A 37 11.59 4.23 -1.51
C ARG A 37 10.93 5.33 -2.32
N TRP A 38 10.37 6.31 -1.64
CA TRP A 38 9.75 7.48 -2.27
C TRP A 38 10.38 8.77 -1.75
N MET A 39 9.73 9.90 -2.04
CA MET A 39 10.15 11.21 -1.54
C MET A 39 10.20 11.22 -0.01
N ASN A 40 11.23 11.87 0.54
CA ASN A 40 11.48 11.98 1.98
C ASN A 40 11.63 10.60 2.65
N GLU A 41 11.15 10.46 3.89
CA GLU A 41 11.18 9.22 4.67
C GLU A 41 9.93 8.36 4.43
N CYS A 42 9.39 8.38 3.22
CA CYS A 42 8.19 7.66 2.86
C CYS A 42 8.48 6.47 1.94
N LEU A 43 7.59 5.47 2.01
CA LEU A 43 7.53 4.36 1.06
C LEU A 43 6.32 4.54 0.15
N ALA A 44 6.47 4.13 -1.11
CA ALA A 44 5.36 4.00 -2.04
C ALA A 44 5.08 2.52 -2.32
N VAL A 45 3.80 2.20 -2.53
CA VAL A 45 3.33 0.84 -2.80
C VAL A 45 2.48 0.87 -4.06
N PHE A 46 2.84 0.04 -5.04
CA PHE A 46 2.16 -0.07 -6.34
C PHE A 46 1.67 -1.51 -6.57
N PRO A 47 0.52 -1.71 -7.23
CA PRO A 47 0.18 -3.02 -7.79
C PRO A 47 1.27 -3.47 -8.76
N THR A 48 1.61 -4.76 -8.76
CA THR A 48 2.67 -5.29 -9.64
C THR A 48 2.42 -5.02 -11.12
N SER A 49 1.16 -4.90 -11.56
CA SER A 49 0.78 -4.60 -12.93
C SER A 49 1.03 -3.14 -13.36
N GLU A 50 1.23 -2.22 -12.42
CA GLU A 50 1.36 -0.78 -12.66
C GLU A 50 2.80 -0.27 -12.42
N TRP A 51 3.73 -1.17 -12.10
CA TRP A 51 5.14 -0.89 -11.86
C TRP A 51 6.01 -1.35 -13.05
#